data_AF-A0A2S8G0R0-F1
#
_entry.id   AF-A0A2S8G0R0-F1
#
_cell.length_a   1.000
_cell.length_b   1.000
_cell.length_c   1.000
_cell.angle_alpha   90.00
_cell.angle_beta   90.00
_cell.angle_gamma   90.00
#
_symmetry.space_group_name_H-M   'P 1'
#
loop_
_entity.id
_entity.type
_entity.pdbx_description
1 polymer ?
#
loop_
_entity_poly.entity_id
_entity_poly.type
_entity_poly.pdbx_seq_one_letter_code
_entity_poly.pdbx_strand_id
1 'polypeptide(L)'
;MNQETHLVVPPDANNEIERWLSQLLWIVGVSAAMTFGYAFYSESALFRGVGLQLLLMAITLWSTKRVLKIPRDREMPQAEIVERWSLHFIFTASPLVLLLIGVLMSLLVGRVEVARPLSPQEIATSAILAVLAASLWTALGKITQGSAVSAGNWLHSVIMTLHEARIGWFAAAFVQLASSMFPAISQWLAVVIQVYLVVVISESLFRLILAWFRLERIGGESEEAWPDPLDSMIREICFSSWNPLDTFFRIAESRFGVSLRSSWSIRYFRRAVPIALLLVVLLCWLSTAVVVVQPDQLALCERIGQIDPAPLEPGLHVIYPWPLGKVRRTSVGHVQTVQIGFTQPVDEAAVIADRPRSLLWTDPHANEFALVLGTQSELISINAQIYFQVGRSVEQLKDYLVLHADPVGTLEAIAYQVLREETQHATLDQILSENRQAFSDRISAKVAQKVNQMQLGIEIVEVSLLSLHPPVEAATAYLDVSNAESDAQRLVIEARGNAEAKLLTAQKESTALVAAAKQEAAKRIGLAGQEASHFEEASKAYQAAPETYRVRLWFDTYENTLPGKQVYIIDDQLEDVLITEPNAKVNPTVIGLPTTPKSSSN
;
A
#
# COMPACT_ATOMS: atom_id res chain seq x y z
N MET A 1 0.72 -88.87 -1.65
CA MET A 1 -0.68 -89.05 -1.19
C MET A 1 -1.23 -87.64 -1.04
N ASN A 2 -1.70 -87.08 -2.15
CA ASN A 2 -2.27 -85.73 -2.21
C ASN A 2 -3.68 -85.78 -1.64
N GLN A 3 -3.96 -84.98 -0.61
CA GLN A 3 -5.32 -84.57 -0.30
C GLN A 3 -5.37 -83.07 -0.50
N GLU A 4 -5.79 -82.66 -1.69
CA GLU A 4 -6.34 -81.34 -1.94
C GLU A 4 -7.67 -81.27 -1.17
N THR A 5 -7.63 -80.65 0.00
CA THR A 5 -8.85 -80.18 0.66
C THR A 5 -9.37 -79.00 -0.13
N HIS A 6 -10.25 -79.27 -1.09
CA HIS A 6 -11.14 -78.26 -1.66
C HIS A 6 -11.95 -77.67 -0.50
N LEU A 7 -11.59 -76.46 -0.07
CA LEU A 7 -12.44 -75.60 0.74
C LEU A 7 -13.63 -75.21 -0.13
N VAL A 8 -14.67 -76.05 -0.11
CA VAL A 8 -15.98 -75.73 -0.66
C VAL A 8 -16.52 -74.55 0.17
N VAL A 9 -16.43 -73.35 -0.38
CA VAL A 9 -17.10 -72.16 0.15
C VAL A 9 -18.62 -72.47 0.18
N PRO A 10 -19.29 -72.39 1.34
CA PRO A 10 -20.71 -72.71 1.41
C PRO A 10 -21.53 -71.72 0.54
N PRO A 11 -22.54 -72.20 -0.21
CA PRO A 11 -23.32 -71.38 -1.14
C PRO A 11 -24.12 -70.24 -0.49
N ASP A 12 -24.23 -70.19 0.84
CA ASP A 12 -24.94 -69.16 1.58
C ASP A 12 -24.12 -67.88 1.87
N ALA A 13 -22.79 -67.91 1.69
CA ALA A 13 -21.91 -66.78 2.01
C ALA A 13 -22.19 -65.53 1.14
N ASN A 14 -22.45 -65.70 -0.16
CA ASN A 14 -22.72 -64.59 -1.08
C ASN A 14 -24.02 -63.85 -0.75
N ASN A 15 -25.05 -64.57 -0.27
CA ASN A 15 -26.33 -63.98 0.12
C ASN A 15 -26.23 -63.17 1.42
N GLU A 16 -25.32 -63.55 2.33
CA GLU A 16 -25.00 -62.76 3.51
C GLU A 16 -24.16 -61.53 3.16
N ILE A 17 -23.18 -61.67 2.28
CA ILE A 17 -22.33 -60.57 1.78
C ILE A 17 -23.16 -59.54 0.99
N GLU A 18 -24.08 -59.98 0.13
CA GLU A 18 -24.97 -59.07 -0.61
C GLU A 18 -25.88 -58.30 0.35
N ARG A 19 -26.44 -58.98 1.36
CA ARG A 19 -27.26 -58.33 2.40
C ARG A 19 -26.46 -57.29 3.17
N TRP A 20 -25.25 -57.65 3.60
CA TRP A 20 -24.33 -56.75 4.31
C TRP A 20 -23.91 -55.55 3.45
N LEU A 21 -23.54 -55.75 2.18
CA LEU A 21 -23.24 -54.67 1.24
C LEU A 21 -24.45 -53.75 1.02
N SER A 22 -25.67 -54.30 1.00
CA SER A 22 -26.88 -53.50 0.86
C SER A 22 -27.13 -52.60 2.07
N GLN A 23 -26.90 -53.12 3.29
CA GLN A 23 -27.03 -52.35 4.52
C GLN A 23 -25.95 -51.26 4.59
N LEU A 24 -24.70 -51.60 4.25
CA LEU A 24 -23.59 -50.66 4.25
C LEU A 24 -23.77 -49.57 3.19
N LEU A 25 -24.23 -49.92 1.99
CA LEU A 25 -24.58 -48.95 0.94
C LEU A 25 -25.67 -47.99 1.40
N TRP A 26 -26.69 -48.49 2.11
CA TRP A 26 -27.77 -47.65 2.63
C TRP A 26 -27.28 -46.70 3.73
N ILE A 27 -26.48 -47.22 4.68
CA ILE A 27 -25.88 -46.41 5.77
C ILE A 27 -24.96 -45.33 5.19
N VAL A 28 -24.09 -45.68 4.25
CA VAL A 28 -23.15 -44.72 3.62
C VAL A 28 -23.92 -43.70 2.78
N GLY A 29 -24.96 -44.12 2.04
CA GLY A 29 -25.79 -43.22 1.24
C GLY A 29 -26.56 -42.21 2.08
N VAL A 30 -27.19 -42.65 3.18
CA VAL A 30 -27.89 -41.76 4.13
C VAL A 30 -26.89 -40.82 4.81
N SER A 31 -25.73 -41.33 5.21
CA SER A 31 -24.67 -40.52 5.82
C SER A 31 -24.14 -39.46 4.84
N ALA A 32 -23.94 -39.80 3.56
CA ALA A 32 -23.53 -38.84 2.53
C ALA A 32 -24.55 -37.71 2.36
N ALA A 33 -25.83 -38.05 2.28
CA ALA A 33 -26.92 -37.07 2.14
C ALA A 33 -27.02 -36.14 3.35
N MET A 34 -26.94 -36.67 4.58
CA MET A 34 -26.93 -35.87 5.80
C MET A 34 -25.68 -34.96 5.88
N THR A 35 -24.51 -35.49 5.51
CA THR A 35 -23.24 -34.74 5.55
C THR A 35 -23.25 -33.60 4.54
N PHE A 36 -23.73 -33.83 3.31
CA PHE A 36 -23.89 -32.76 2.31
C PHE A 36 -24.93 -31.73 2.73
N GLY A 37 -26.09 -32.15 3.27
CA GLY A 37 -27.11 -31.24 3.78
C GLY A 37 -26.56 -30.31 4.87
N TYR A 38 -25.78 -30.86 5.80
CA TYR A 38 -25.08 -30.07 6.81
C TYR A 38 -23.96 -29.21 6.23
N ALA A 39 -23.23 -29.69 5.21
CA ALA A 39 -22.15 -28.93 4.55
C ALA A 39 -22.65 -27.69 3.82
N PHE A 40 -23.83 -27.76 3.20
CA PHE A 40 -24.49 -26.61 2.58
C PHE A 40 -25.02 -25.63 3.64
N TYR A 41 -25.54 -26.13 4.75
CA TYR A 41 -26.02 -25.29 5.86
C TYR A 41 -24.88 -24.57 6.61
N SER A 42 -23.74 -25.24 6.82
CA SER A 42 -22.61 -24.74 7.61
C SER A 42 -21.52 -24.04 6.78
N GLU A 43 -21.68 -23.98 5.45
CA GLU A 43 -20.67 -23.54 4.48
C GLU A 43 -19.28 -24.19 4.64
N SER A 44 -19.17 -25.31 5.37
CA SER A 44 -17.90 -25.92 5.74
C SER A 44 -17.30 -26.74 4.60
N ALA A 45 -16.08 -26.39 4.20
CA ALA A 45 -15.30 -27.14 3.20
C ALA A 45 -15.00 -28.58 3.64
N LEU A 46 -14.85 -28.82 4.96
CA LEU A 46 -14.57 -30.15 5.50
C LEU A 46 -15.76 -31.09 5.34
N PHE A 47 -16.97 -30.63 5.70
CA PHE A 47 -18.18 -31.45 5.53
C PHE A 47 -18.49 -31.69 4.04
N ARG A 48 -18.17 -30.74 3.15
CA ARG A 48 -18.21 -30.97 1.70
C ARG A 48 -17.25 -32.09 1.28
N GLY A 49 -16.02 -32.09 1.82
CA GLY A 49 -15.01 -33.11 1.55
C GLY A 49 -15.40 -34.51 2.06
N VAL A 50 -15.89 -34.61 3.30
CA VAL A 50 -16.38 -35.88 3.88
C VAL A 50 -17.62 -36.39 3.13
N GLY A 51 -18.56 -35.51 2.82
CA GLY A 51 -19.75 -35.83 2.03
C GLY A 51 -19.38 -36.38 0.65
N LEU A 52 -18.45 -35.72 -0.05
CA LEU A 52 -17.96 -36.16 -1.36
C LEU A 52 -17.36 -37.57 -1.27
N GLN A 53 -16.52 -37.84 -0.26
CA GLN A 53 -15.92 -39.17 -0.10
C GLN A 53 -16.94 -40.26 0.24
N LEU A 54 -17.95 -39.98 1.06
CA LEU A 54 -19.04 -40.94 1.33
C LEU A 54 -19.84 -41.25 0.06
N LEU A 55 -20.08 -40.25 -0.79
CA LEU A 55 -20.73 -40.45 -2.09
C LEU A 55 -19.87 -41.31 -3.02
N LEU A 56 -18.57 -41.03 -3.08
CA LEU A 56 -17.60 -41.83 -3.84
C LEU A 56 -17.54 -43.29 -3.33
N MET A 57 -17.58 -43.49 -2.01
CA MET A 57 -17.65 -44.82 -1.39
C MET A 57 -18.95 -45.55 -1.77
N ALA A 58 -20.10 -44.86 -1.76
CA ALA A 58 -21.37 -45.44 -2.18
C ALA A 58 -21.33 -45.95 -3.64
N ILE A 59 -20.67 -45.22 -4.55
CA ILE A 59 -20.47 -45.64 -5.93
C ILE A 59 -19.65 -46.94 -6.00
N THR A 60 -18.56 -47.03 -5.23
CA THR A 60 -17.72 -48.25 -5.20
C THR A 60 -18.46 -49.46 -4.62
N LEU A 61 -19.26 -49.27 -3.57
CA LEU A 61 -20.06 -50.31 -2.94
C LEU A 61 -21.18 -50.80 -3.87
N TRP A 62 -21.87 -49.87 -4.54
CA TRP A 62 -22.89 -50.20 -5.54
C TRP A 62 -22.31 -50.99 -6.70
N SER A 63 -21.15 -50.56 -7.20
CA SER A 63 -20.41 -51.23 -8.27
C SER A 63 -19.99 -52.65 -7.88
N THR A 64 -19.45 -52.83 -6.66
CA THR A 64 -19.04 -54.15 -6.14
C THR A 64 -20.24 -55.09 -5.98
N LYS A 65 -21.37 -54.58 -5.47
CA LYS A 65 -22.62 -55.35 -5.33
C LYS A 65 -23.13 -55.89 -6.67
N ARG A 66 -22.97 -55.15 -7.77
CA ARG A 66 -23.38 -55.60 -9.11
C ARG A 66 -22.56 -56.78 -9.63
N VAL A 67 -21.27 -56.83 -9.32
CA VAL A 67 -20.37 -57.91 -9.75
C VAL A 67 -20.66 -59.22 -9.02
N LEU A 68 -21.07 -59.14 -7.74
CA LEU A 68 -21.47 -60.31 -6.94
C LEU A 68 -22.69 -61.08 -7.48
N LYS A 69 -23.45 -60.50 -8.42
CA LYS A 69 -24.61 -61.13 -9.08
C LYS A 69 -24.27 -61.93 -10.34
N ILE A 70 -22.99 -62.14 -10.63
CA ILE A 70 -22.56 -63.00 -11.74
C ILE A 70 -22.62 -64.46 -11.23
N PRO A 71 -23.52 -65.31 -11.77
CA PRO A 71 -23.61 -66.73 -11.39
C PRO A 71 -22.31 -67.48 -11.71
N ARG A 72 -21.96 -68.46 -10.87
CA ARG A 72 -20.67 -69.22 -10.94
C ARG A 72 -20.69 -70.34 -11.97
N ASP A 73 -21.87 -70.73 -12.40
CA ASP A 73 -22.19 -71.77 -13.36
C ASP A 73 -22.18 -71.18 -14.78
N ARG A 74 -21.57 -71.92 -15.72
CA ARG A 74 -21.18 -71.52 -17.09
C ARG A 74 -22.36 -71.20 -18.05
N GLU A 75 -23.38 -70.50 -17.60
CA GLU A 75 -24.58 -70.19 -18.41
C GLU A 75 -24.59 -68.76 -18.98
N MET A 76 -23.70 -67.86 -18.52
CA MET A 76 -23.63 -66.49 -19.07
C MET A 76 -22.69 -66.38 -20.28
N PRO A 77 -23.13 -65.72 -21.37
CA PRO A 77 -22.26 -65.44 -22.51
C PRO A 77 -21.08 -64.54 -22.08
N GLN A 78 -19.89 -64.83 -22.60
CA GLN A 78 -18.64 -64.13 -22.27
C GLN A 78 -18.75 -62.60 -22.44
N ALA A 79 -19.55 -62.14 -23.40
CA ALA A 79 -19.85 -60.73 -23.62
C ALA A 79 -20.53 -60.06 -22.40
N GLU A 80 -21.47 -60.74 -21.73
CA GLU A 80 -22.19 -60.19 -20.56
C GLU A 80 -21.29 -60.13 -19.32
N ILE A 81 -20.37 -61.09 -19.19
CA ILE A 81 -19.35 -61.10 -18.12
C ILE A 81 -18.38 -59.92 -18.31
N VAL A 82 -17.87 -59.73 -19.53
CA VAL A 82 -17.01 -58.60 -19.91
C VAL A 82 -17.73 -57.27 -19.70
N GLU A 83 -19.01 -57.17 -20.07
CA GLU A 83 -19.81 -55.96 -19.86
C GLU A 83 -19.95 -55.60 -18.38
N ARG A 84 -20.38 -56.56 -17.53
CA ARG A 84 -20.59 -56.31 -16.09
C ARG A 84 -19.29 -55.93 -15.37
N TRP A 85 -18.18 -56.55 -15.73
CA TRP A 85 -16.87 -56.19 -15.19
C TRP A 85 -16.38 -54.84 -15.73
N SER A 86 -16.56 -54.55 -17.02
CA SER A 86 -16.18 -53.23 -17.58
C SER A 86 -16.92 -52.09 -16.89
N LEU A 87 -18.21 -52.27 -16.59
CA LEU A 87 -18.98 -51.33 -15.77
C LEU A 87 -18.37 -51.20 -14.37
N HIS A 88 -17.95 -52.31 -13.74
CA HIS A 88 -17.28 -52.24 -12.45
C HIS A 88 -16.00 -51.42 -12.47
N PHE A 89 -15.14 -51.62 -13.48
CA PHE A 89 -13.91 -50.84 -13.68
C PHE A 89 -14.23 -49.36 -13.94
N ILE A 90 -15.21 -49.03 -14.78
CA ILE A 90 -15.57 -47.63 -15.07
C ILE A 90 -16.10 -46.90 -13.82
N PHE A 91 -16.99 -47.55 -13.06
CA PHE A 91 -17.57 -46.96 -11.84
C PHE A 91 -16.59 -46.90 -10.67
N THR A 92 -15.58 -47.78 -10.62
CA THR A 92 -14.48 -47.66 -9.64
C THR A 92 -13.42 -46.62 -10.06
N ALA A 93 -13.25 -46.38 -11.37
CA ALA A 93 -12.37 -45.32 -11.90
C ALA A 93 -12.90 -43.91 -11.58
N SER A 94 -14.22 -43.74 -11.71
CA SER A 94 -14.87 -42.42 -11.66
C SER A 94 -14.57 -41.64 -10.36
N PRO A 95 -14.64 -42.25 -9.16
CA PRO A 95 -14.17 -41.63 -7.92
C PRO A 95 -12.71 -41.18 -7.91
N LEU A 96 -11.81 -42.02 -8.44
CA LEU A 96 -10.37 -41.75 -8.46
C LEU A 96 -10.05 -40.59 -9.41
N VAL A 97 -10.72 -40.50 -10.55
CA VAL A 97 -10.57 -39.38 -11.50
C VAL A 97 -11.02 -38.06 -10.88
N LEU A 98 -12.18 -38.04 -10.21
CA LEU A 98 -12.67 -36.84 -9.52
C LEU A 98 -11.71 -36.37 -8.42
N LEU A 99 -11.16 -37.31 -7.67
CA LEU A 99 -10.18 -37.02 -6.62
C LEU A 99 -8.87 -36.48 -7.22
N LEU A 100 -8.38 -37.07 -8.32
CA LEU A 100 -7.19 -36.61 -9.04
C LEU A 100 -7.37 -35.18 -9.55
N ILE A 101 -8.51 -34.85 -10.16
CA ILE A 101 -8.83 -33.50 -10.64
C ILE A 101 -8.83 -32.52 -9.46
N GLY A 102 -9.46 -32.88 -8.34
CA GLY A 102 -9.50 -32.02 -7.15
C GLY A 102 -8.12 -31.72 -6.58
N VAL A 103 -7.24 -32.72 -6.48
CA VAL A 103 -5.87 -32.53 -5.97
C VAL A 103 -5.00 -31.73 -6.95
N LEU A 104 -5.13 -31.97 -8.26
CA LEU A 104 -4.42 -31.19 -9.28
C LEU A 104 -4.88 -29.72 -9.30
N MET A 105 -6.18 -29.47 -9.18
CA MET A 105 -6.72 -28.11 -9.07
C MET A 105 -6.22 -27.41 -7.80
N SER A 106 -6.15 -28.11 -6.67
CA SER A 106 -5.58 -27.56 -5.43
C SER A 106 -4.11 -27.17 -5.57
N LEU A 107 -3.29 -27.98 -6.27
CA LEU A 107 -1.88 -27.66 -6.56
C LEU A 107 -1.73 -26.45 -7.50
N LEU A 108 -2.63 -26.29 -8.47
CA LEU A 108 -2.63 -25.16 -9.41
C LEU A 108 -3.09 -23.85 -8.74
N VAL A 109 -4.18 -23.90 -7.96
CA VAL A 109 -4.76 -22.73 -7.27
C VAL A 109 -3.90 -22.29 -6.08
N GLY A 110 -3.19 -23.20 -5.41
CA GLY A 110 -2.24 -22.88 -4.34
C GLY A 110 -1.06 -21.99 -4.77
N ARG A 111 -0.87 -21.74 -6.08
CA ARG A 111 0.07 -20.73 -6.61
C ARG A 111 -0.57 -19.38 -6.93
N VAL A 112 -1.90 -19.27 -6.86
CA VAL A 112 -2.68 -18.12 -7.34
C VAL A 112 -3.53 -17.46 -6.23
N GLU A 113 -3.89 -18.17 -5.16
CA GLU A 113 -4.65 -17.57 -4.04
C GLU A 113 -3.75 -17.14 -2.87
N VAL A 114 -3.85 -15.86 -2.49
CA VAL A 114 -3.39 -15.32 -1.22
C VAL A 114 -4.22 -15.98 -0.11
N ALA A 115 -3.71 -17.05 0.48
CA ALA A 115 -4.37 -17.76 1.55
C ALA A 115 -4.60 -16.82 2.74
N ARG A 116 -5.88 -16.60 3.10
CA ARG A 116 -6.23 -15.96 4.38
C ARG A 116 -5.58 -16.78 5.51
N PRO A 117 -4.83 -16.17 6.44
CA PRO A 117 -4.31 -16.91 7.58
C PRO A 117 -5.48 -17.42 8.42
N LEU A 118 -5.60 -18.75 8.49
CA LEU A 118 -6.59 -19.42 9.34
C LEU A 118 -6.22 -19.16 10.81
N SER A 119 -7.24 -18.92 11.64
CA SER A 119 -7.03 -18.76 13.08
C SER A 119 -6.57 -20.09 13.71
N PRO A 120 -5.82 -20.07 14.82
CA PRO A 120 -5.38 -21.28 15.51
C PRO A 120 -6.54 -22.22 15.91
N GLN A 121 -7.72 -21.67 16.19
CA GLN A 121 -8.93 -22.43 16.53
C GLN A 121 -9.49 -23.17 15.31
N GLU A 122 -9.49 -22.56 14.12
CA GLU A 122 -9.90 -23.19 12.87
C GLU A 122 -8.96 -24.34 12.47
N ILE A 123 -7.65 -24.17 12.72
CA ILE A 123 -6.64 -25.21 12.47
C ILE A 123 -6.84 -26.40 13.43
N ALA A 124 -7.04 -26.14 14.73
CA ALA A 124 -7.25 -27.21 15.71
C ALA A 124 -8.57 -27.98 15.45
N THR A 125 -9.65 -27.27 15.15
CA THR A 125 -10.96 -27.90 14.86
C THR A 125 -10.92 -28.73 13.58
N SER A 126 -10.28 -28.24 12.52
CA SER A 126 -10.09 -29.00 11.29
C SER A 126 -9.24 -30.26 11.49
N ALA A 127 -8.18 -30.18 12.29
CA ALA A 127 -7.34 -31.33 12.61
C ALA A 127 -8.08 -32.41 13.41
N ILE A 128 -8.87 -32.01 14.42
CA ILE A 128 -9.69 -32.94 15.21
C ILE A 128 -10.71 -33.65 14.31
N LEU A 129 -11.39 -32.90 13.43
CA LEU A 129 -12.36 -33.46 12.49
C LEU A 129 -11.70 -34.44 11.50
N ALA A 130 -10.50 -34.14 11.02
CA ALA A 130 -9.74 -35.04 10.15
C ALA A 130 -9.37 -36.36 10.85
N VAL A 131 -8.99 -36.31 12.14
CA VAL A 131 -8.74 -37.53 12.94
C VAL A 131 -10.02 -38.34 13.14
N LEU A 132 -11.15 -37.69 13.42
CA LEU A 132 -12.45 -38.36 13.54
C LEU A 132 -12.84 -39.05 12.22
N ALA A 133 -12.68 -38.38 11.08
CA ALA A 133 -12.90 -38.98 9.77
C ALA A 133 -11.98 -40.19 9.52
N ALA A 134 -10.68 -40.08 9.83
CA ALA A 134 -9.74 -41.20 9.71
C ALA A 134 -10.13 -42.40 10.61
N SER A 135 -10.61 -42.12 11.82
CA SER A 135 -11.08 -43.16 12.75
C SER A 135 -12.32 -43.89 12.23
N LEU A 136 -13.27 -43.15 11.63
CA LEU A 136 -14.46 -43.71 10.99
C LEU A 136 -14.09 -44.67 9.85
N TRP A 137 -13.18 -44.26 8.97
CA TRP A 137 -12.69 -45.11 7.87
C TRP A 137 -11.92 -46.33 8.37
N THR A 138 -11.19 -46.21 9.48
CA THR A 138 -10.52 -47.34 10.13
C THR A 138 -11.51 -48.36 10.67
N ALA A 139 -12.57 -47.89 11.35
CA ALA A 139 -13.62 -48.75 11.88
C ALA A 139 -14.34 -49.48 10.74
N LEU A 140 -14.73 -48.74 9.70
CA LEU A 140 -15.40 -49.31 8.53
C LEU A 140 -14.50 -50.33 7.82
N GLY A 141 -13.21 -50.02 7.62
CA GLY A 141 -12.22 -50.93 7.02
C GLY A 141 -11.99 -52.21 7.82
N LYS A 142 -12.00 -52.16 9.15
CA LYS A 142 -11.89 -53.37 9.98
C LYS A 142 -13.13 -54.24 9.92
N ILE A 143 -14.32 -53.62 9.91
CA ILE A 143 -15.60 -54.33 9.76
C ILE A 143 -15.65 -55.01 8.39
N THR A 144 -15.24 -54.34 7.32
CA THR A 144 -15.20 -54.91 5.96
C THR A 144 -14.18 -56.04 5.83
N GLN A 145 -13.00 -55.93 6.47
CA GLN A 145 -12.00 -56.99 6.52
C GLN A 145 -12.49 -58.25 7.24
N GLY A 146 -13.18 -58.10 8.38
CA GLY A 146 -13.76 -59.23 9.13
C GLY A 146 -14.76 -60.03 8.31
N SER A 147 -15.57 -59.36 7.48
CA SER A 147 -16.53 -59.99 6.57
C SER A 147 -15.91 -60.52 5.27
N ALA A 148 -14.67 -60.14 4.93
CA ALA A 148 -14.00 -60.55 3.69
C ALA A 148 -13.26 -61.89 3.81
N VAL A 149 -12.90 -62.31 5.03
CA VAL A 149 -12.23 -63.62 5.29
C VAL A 149 -13.09 -64.80 4.81
N SER A 150 -14.41 -64.65 4.73
CA SER A 150 -15.35 -65.66 4.22
C SER A 150 -15.72 -65.49 2.73
N ALA A 151 -15.36 -64.37 2.10
CA ALA A 151 -15.90 -63.92 0.81
C ALA A 151 -14.97 -64.11 -0.40
N GLY A 152 -13.69 -64.40 -0.19
CA GLY A 152 -12.67 -64.35 -1.25
C GLY A 152 -12.32 -62.92 -1.70
N ASN A 153 -11.53 -62.79 -2.78
CA ASN A 153 -10.90 -61.53 -3.23
C ASN A 153 -11.87 -60.39 -3.64
N TRP A 154 -13.18 -60.63 -3.66
CA TRP A 154 -14.21 -59.72 -4.17
C TRP A 154 -14.41 -58.43 -3.35
N LEU A 155 -14.07 -58.45 -2.06
CA LEU A 155 -14.15 -57.27 -1.19
C LEU A 155 -12.87 -56.42 -1.14
N HIS A 156 -11.81 -56.86 -1.84
CA HIS A 156 -10.48 -56.25 -1.72
C HIS A 156 -10.46 -54.80 -2.21
N SER A 157 -11.23 -54.47 -3.25
CA SER A 157 -11.35 -53.12 -3.80
C SER A 157 -11.95 -52.13 -2.79
N VAL A 158 -12.98 -52.55 -2.06
CA VAL A 158 -13.64 -51.76 -1.01
C VAL A 158 -12.75 -51.59 0.22
N ILE A 159 -12.04 -52.65 0.64
CA ILE A 159 -11.10 -52.58 1.76
C ILE A 159 -9.97 -51.60 1.46
N MET A 160 -9.48 -51.62 0.22
CA MET A 160 -8.41 -50.75 -0.21
C MET A 160 -8.85 -49.28 -0.29
N THR A 161 -10.01 -48.95 -0.86
CA THR A 161 -10.48 -47.55 -0.91
C THR A 161 -10.68 -46.96 0.49
N LEU A 162 -11.14 -47.77 1.45
CA LEU A 162 -11.25 -47.39 2.86
C LEU A 162 -9.87 -47.14 3.51
N HIS A 163 -8.88 -47.95 3.14
CA HIS A 163 -7.51 -47.79 3.60
C HIS A 163 -6.86 -46.50 3.07
N GLU A 164 -7.08 -46.17 1.80
CA GLU A 164 -6.58 -44.93 1.18
C GLU A 164 -7.24 -43.70 1.81
N ALA A 165 -8.56 -43.73 2.00
CA ALA A 165 -9.28 -42.64 2.66
C ALA A 165 -8.73 -42.41 4.08
N ARG A 166 -8.47 -43.48 4.83
CA ARG A 166 -7.87 -43.41 6.16
C ARG A 166 -6.49 -42.73 6.15
N ILE A 167 -5.58 -43.16 5.27
CA ILE A 167 -4.22 -42.58 5.19
C ILE A 167 -4.30 -41.10 4.81
N GLY A 168 -5.13 -40.74 3.82
CA GLY A 168 -5.31 -39.37 3.39
C GLY A 168 -5.76 -38.43 4.52
N TRP A 169 -6.72 -38.87 5.34
CA TRP A 169 -7.21 -38.08 6.47
C TRP A 169 -6.20 -37.97 7.63
N PHE A 170 -5.44 -39.02 7.93
CA PHE A 170 -4.35 -38.92 8.91
C PHE A 170 -3.24 -37.98 8.44
N ALA A 171 -2.88 -38.03 7.15
CA ALA A 171 -1.89 -37.12 6.57
C ALA A 171 -2.39 -35.66 6.61
N ALA A 172 -3.66 -35.42 6.28
CA ALA A 172 -4.27 -34.10 6.36
C ALA A 172 -4.30 -33.54 7.80
N ALA A 173 -4.68 -34.38 8.78
CA ALA A 173 -4.65 -34.01 10.20
C ALA A 173 -3.23 -33.66 10.67
N PHE A 174 -2.23 -34.44 10.25
CA PHE A 174 -0.84 -34.19 10.58
C PHE A 174 -0.32 -32.87 10.00
N VAL A 175 -0.65 -32.54 8.75
CA VAL A 175 -0.28 -31.25 8.13
C VAL A 175 -0.90 -30.07 8.86
N GLN A 176 -2.18 -30.18 9.24
CA GLN A 176 -2.87 -29.12 9.97
C GLN A 176 -2.33 -28.94 11.40
N LEU A 177 -1.96 -30.03 12.10
CA LEU A 177 -1.26 -29.90 13.37
C LEU A 177 0.14 -29.31 13.19
N ALA A 178 0.88 -29.72 12.17
CA ALA A 178 2.20 -29.19 11.87
C ALA A 178 2.16 -27.70 11.51
N SER A 179 1.11 -27.21 10.85
CA SER A 179 0.97 -25.79 10.52
C SER A 179 0.79 -24.89 11.74
N SER A 180 0.23 -25.43 12.84
CA SER A 180 0.13 -24.70 14.11
C SER A 180 1.48 -24.48 14.79
N MET A 181 2.43 -25.40 14.62
CA MET A 181 3.75 -25.33 15.26
C MET A 181 4.82 -24.73 14.35
N PHE A 182 4.75 -25.00 13.05
CA PHE A 182 5.79 -24.63 12.07
C PHE A 182 5.16 -24.21 10.73
N PRO A 183 4.70 -22.95 10.59
CA PRO A 183 3.99 -22.48 9.38
C PRO A 183 4.79 -22.68 8.09
N ALA A 184 6.10 -22.41 8.12
CA ALA A 184 6.98 -22.56 6.96
C ALA A 184 7.14 -24.02 6.49
N ILE A 185 7.15 -24.97 7.42
CA ILE A 185 7.32 -26.41 7.12
C ILE A 185 6.01 -26.99 6.59
N SER A 186 4.86 -26.53 7.12
CA SER A 186 3.55 -27.06 6.72
C SER A 186 3.20 -26.85 5.25
N GLN A 187 3.65 -25.76 4.63
CA GLN A 187 3.40 -25.50 3.20
C GLN A 187 4.10 -26.53 2.32
N TRP A 188 5.38 -26.78 2.60
CA TRP A 188 6.16 -27.81 1.91
C TRP A 188 5.58 -29.20 2.15
N LEU A 189 5.20 -29.51 3.38
CA LEU A 189 4.62 -30.80 3.74
C LEU A 189 3.27 -31.04 3.05
N ALA A 190 2.43 -30.02 2.92
CA ALA A 190 1.16 -30.08 2.20
C ALA A 190 1.38 -30.43 0.72
N VAL A 191 2.34 -29.78 0.06
CA VAL A 191 2.70 -30.05 -1.33
C VAL A 191 3.21 -31.49 -1.49
N VAL A 192 4.07 -31.96 -0.58
CA VAL A 192 4.59 -33.34 -0.60
C VAL A 192 3.46 -34.37 -0.52
N ILE A 193 2.49 -34.15 0.37
CA ILE A 193 1.33 -35.05 0.53
C ILE A 193 0.41 -35.00 -0.70
N GLN A 194 0.18 -33.82 -1.28
CA GLN A 194 -0.60 -33.69 -2.51
C GLN A 194 0.07 -34.41 -3.68
N VAL A 195 1.39 -34.27 -3.84
CA VAL A 195 2.17 -34.99 -4.87
C VAL A 195 2.08 -36.50 -4.65
N TYR A 196 2.23 -36.97 -3.41
CA TYR A 196 2.05 -38.39 -3.07
C TYR A 196 0.65 -38.90 -3.49
N LEU A 197 -0.41 -38.17 -3.14
CA LEU A 197 -1.78 -38.53 -3.52
C LEU A 197 -1.96 -38.59 -5.04
N VAL A 198 -1.47 -37.59 -5.78
CA VAL A 198 -1.50 -37.59 -7.27
C VAL A 198 -0.84 -38.85 -7.81
N VAL A 199 0.34 -39.20 -7.29
CA VAL A 199 1.11 -40.35 -7.75
C VAL A 199 0.38 -41.68 -7.49
N VAL A 200 -0.16 -41.88 -6.28
CA VAL A 200 -0.91 -43.10 -5.91
C VAL A 200 -2.21 -43.24 -6.70
N ILE A 201 -2.97 -42.14 -6.85
CA ILE A 201 -4.23 -42.14 -7.61
C ILE A 201 -3.96 -42.42 -9.09
N SER A 202 -2.92 -41.79 -9.66
CA SER A 202 -2.52 -42.01 -11.06
C SER A 202 -2.08 -43.46 -11.28
N GLU A 203 -1.32 -44.03 -10.36
CA GLU A 203 -0.94 -45.45 -10.40
C GLU A 203 -2.17 -46.36 -10.37
N SER A 204 -3.11 -46.08 -9.48
CA SER A 204 -4.34 -46.86 -9.31
C SER A 204 -5.21 -46.80 -10.58
N LEU A 205 -5.37 -45.61 -11.18
CA LEU A 205 -6.08 -45.43 -12.45
C LEU A 205 -5.40 -46.17 -13.60
N PHE A 206 -4.07 -46.07 -13.70
CA PHE A 206 -3.31 -46.75 -14.74
C PHE A 206 -3.47 -48.28 -14.65
N ARG A 207 -3.42 -48.85 -13.45
CA ARG A 207 -3.64 -50.28 -13.22
C ARG A 207 -5.06 -50.72 -13.55
N LEU A 208 -6.05 -49.92 -13.17
CA LEU A 208 -7.44 -50.16 -13.48
C LEU A 208 -7.68 -50.20 -15.00
N ILE A 209 -7.04 -49.30 -15.75
CA ILE A 209 -7.06 -49.27 -17.22
C ILE A 209 -6.40 -50.54 -17.79
N LEU A 210 -5.24 -50.94 -17.26
CA LEU A 210 -4.55 -52.17 -17.68
C LEU A 210 -5.38 -53.43 -17.38
N ALA A 211 -6.05 -53.49 -16.22
CA ALA A 211 -6.92 -54.59 -15.84
C ALA A 211 -8.14 -54.67 -16.78
N TRP A 212 -8.72 -53.51 -17.14
CA TRP A 212 -9.80 -53.43 -18.11
C TRP A 212 -9.40 -53.92 -19.51
N PHE A 213 -8.20 -53.60 -20.00
CA PHE A 213 -7.69 -54.13 -21.27
C PHE A 213 -7.37 -55.64 -21.23
N ARG A 214 -7.07 -56.19 -20.04
CA ARG A 214 -6.81 -57.63 -19.88
C ARG A 214 -8.08 -58.47 -19.73
N LEU A 215 -9.22 -57.83 -19.52
CA LEU A 215 -10.53 -58.46 -19.28
C LEU A 215 -10.95 -59.43 -20.40
N GLU A 216 -10.61 -59.09 -21.64
CA GLU A 216 -10.95 -59.89 -22.83
C GLU A 216 -10.04 -61.11 -22.98
N ARG A 217 -8.85 -61.10 -22.36
CA ARG A 217 -7.82 -62.14 -22.50
C ARG A 217 -7.91 -63.24 -21.43
N ILE A 218 -8.58 -62.99 -20.31
CA ILE A 218 -8.62 -63.87 -19.12
C ILE A 218 -9.87 -64.77 -19.10
N GLY A 219 -10.72 -64.72 -20.13
CA GLY A 219 -12.00 -65.45 -20.22
C GLY A 219 -11.97 -66.99 -20.14
N GLY A 220 -10.87 -67.62 -19.70
CA GLY A 220 -10.76 -69.07 -19.52
C GLY A 220 -9.77 -69.58 -18.46
N GLU A 221 -9.07 -68.74 -17.71
CA GLU A 221 -8.10 -69.19 -16.68
C GLU A 221 -8.60 -68.91 -15.25
N SER A 222 -8.11 -69.71 -14.29
CA SER A 222 -8.54 -69.84 -12.89
C SER A 222 -8.70 -68.52 -12.11
N GLU A 223 -9.61 -68.51 -11.12
CA GLU A 223 -9.96 -67.38 -10.23
C GLU A 223 -8.74 -66.62 -9.63
N GLU A 224 -7.57 -67.25 -9.51
CA GLU A 224 -6.32 -66.65 -9.02
C GLU A 224 -5.61 -65.70 -10.01
N ALA A 225 -6.02 -65.66 -11.28
CA ALA A 225 -5.36 -64.87 -12.33
C ALA A 225 -5.95 -63.46 -12.55
N TRP A 226 -7.03 -63.10 -11.85
CA TRP A 226 -7.61 -61.76 -11.96
C TRP A 226 -6.73 -60.77 -11.20
N PRO A 227 -6.06 -59.80 -11.87
CA PRO A 227 -5.19 -58.86 -11.20
C PRO A 227 -6.01 -57.97 -10.26
N ASP A 228 -5.61 -57.90 -8.99
CA ASP A 228 -6.25 -57.03 -8.02
C ASP A 228 -6.23 -55.58 -8.54
N PRO A 229 -7.40 -54.96 -8.77
CA PRO A 229 -7.52 -53.71 -9.54
C PRO A 229 -6.81 -52.53 -8.89
N LEU A 230 -6.51 -52.63 -7.60
CA LEU A 230 -6.02 -51.50 -6.82
C LEU A 230 -4.66 -51.74 -6.17
N ASP A 231 -4.02 -52.92 -6.24
CA ASP A 231 -2.75 -53.14 -5.52
C ASP A 231 -1.62 -52.16 -5.94
N SER A 232 -1.40 -51.12 -5.12
CA SER A 232 -0.46 -50.01 -5.38
C SER A 232 0.94 -50.37 -4.88
N MET A 233 1.88 -50.37 -5.82
CA MET A 233 3.30 -50.56 -5.57
C MET A 233 3.87 -49.39 -4.77
N ILE A 234 3.48 -48.15 -5.11
CA ILE A 234 4.03 -46.95 -4.47
C ILE A 234 3.63 -46.89 -2.99
N ARG A 235 2.41 -47.32 -2.68
CA ARG A 235 1.97 -47.47 -1.29
C ARG A 235 2.74 -48.54 -0.55
N GLU A 236 2.91 -49.72 -1.13
CA GLU A 236 3.61 -50.83 -0.49
C GLU A 236 5.06 -50.44 -0.19
N ILE A 237 5.70 -49.70 -1.10
CA ILE A 237 7.04 -49.12 -0.90
C ILE A 237 7.06 -48.15 0.29
N CYS A 238 6.13 -47.20 0.35
CA CYS A 238 6.15 -46.14 1.34
C CYS A 238 5.73 -46.60 2.75
N PHE A 239 4.83 -47.59 2.87
CA PHE A 239 4.18 -47.91 4.16
C PHE A 239 4.28 -49.38 4.61
N SER A 240 4.74 -50.32 3.78
CA SER A 240 4.86 -51.74 4.18
C SER A 240 6.05 -52.00 5.10
N SER A 241 7.10 -51.18 5.00
CA SER A 241 8.32 -51.37 5.79
C SER A 241 8.98 -50.04 6.14
N TRP A 242 9.74 -50.03 7.23
CA TRP A 242 10.59 -48.90 7.62
C TRP A 242 11.74 -48.61 6.62
N ASN A 243 12.01 -49.50 5.66
CA ASN A 243 13.02 -49.31 4.63
C ASN A 243 12.40 -49.35 3.22
N PRO A 244 11.94 -48.20 2.68
CA PRO A 244 11.20 -48.16 1.41
C PRO A 244 12.04 -48.68 0.24
N LEU A 245 13.36 -48.52 0.29
CA LEU A 245 14.26 -49.02 -0.76
C LEU A 245 14.27 -50.55 -0.80
N ASP A 246 14.33 -51.24 0.34
CA ASP A 246 14.34 -52.71 0.35
C ASP A 246 13.02 -53.29 -0.14
N THR A 247 11.90 -52.64 0.21
CA THR A 247 10.57 -53.04 -0.27
C THR A 247 10.40 -52.73 -1.76
N PHE A 248 10.89 -51.60 -2.26
CA PHE A 248 10.94 -51.31 -3.70
C PHE A 248 11.70 -52.41 -4.45
N PHE A 249 12.89 -52.80 -3.98
CA PHE A 249 13.67 -53.84 -4.63
C PHE A 249 13.02 -55.23 -4.54
N ARG A 250 12.39 -55.56 -3.40
CA ARG A 250 11.63 -56.81 -3.23
C ARG A 250 10.43 -56.88 -4.19
N ILE A 251 9.70 -55.78 -4.34
CA ILE A 251 8.55 -55.70 -5.24
C ILE A 251 9.02 -55.70 -6.71
N ALA A 252 10.12 -55.01 -7.01
CA ALA A 252 10.70 -55.03 -8.34
C ALA A 252 11.17 -56.45 -8.73
N GLU A 253 11.74 -57.19 -7.78
CA GLU A 253 12.16 -58.59 -7.96
C GLU A 253 10.96 -59.54 -8.11
N SER A 254 9.91 -59.39 -7.31
CA SER A 254 8.71 -60.24 -7.40
C SER A 254 7.86 -59.96 -8.64
N ARG A 255 7.76 -58.70 -9.10
CA ARG A 255 6.89 -58.31 -10.23
C ARG A 255 7.60 -58.30 -11.59
N PHE A 256 8.87 -57.94 -11.64
CA PHE A 256 9.63 -57.86 -12.89
C PHE A 256 10.64 -59.00 -13.08
N GLY A 257 10.81 -59.88 -12.08
CA GLY A 257 11.73 -61.02 -12.15
C GLY A 257 13.22 -60.62 -12.18
N VAL A 258 13.54 -59.35 -11.91
CA VAL A 258 14.91 -58.84 -11.93
C VAL A 258 15.48 -58.88 -10.52
N SER A 259 16.45 -59.77 -10.27
CA SER A 259 17.13 -59.86 -8.98
C SER A 259 18.12 -58.70 -8.81
N LEU A 260 17.66 -57.56 -8.29
CA LEU A 260 18.50 -56.39 -8.03
C LEU A 260 19.29 -56.51 -6.71
N ARG A 261 18.95 -57.47 -5.85
CA ARG A 261 19.54 -57.67 -4.51
C ARG A 261 20.99 -58.18 -4.54
N SER A 262 21.37 -58.96 -5.55
CA SER A 262 22.70 -59.58 -5.70
C SER A 262 23.72 -58.69 -6.42
N SER A 263 23.27 -57.59 -7.03
CA SER A 263 24.16 -56.72 -7.80
C SER A 263 25.01 -55.83 -6.88
N TRP A 264 26.32 -55.83 -7.14
CA TRP A 264 27.31 -55.03 -6.42
C TRP A 264 26.95 -53.54 -6.40
N SER A 265 26.28 -53.03 -7.44
CA SER A 265 25.85 -51.63 -7.51
C SER A 265 24.84 -51.27 -6.42
N ILE A 266 23.86 -52.13 -6.10
CA ILE A 266 22.87 -51.86 -5.05
C ILE A 266 23.55 -51.79 -3.68
N ARG A 267 24.50 -52.69 -3.40
CA ARG A 267 25.29 -52.65 -2.14
C ARG A 267 26.12 -51.38 -2.03
N TYR A 268 26.70 -50.93 -3.15
CA TYR A 268 27.43 -49.67 -3.21
C TYR A 268 26.49 -48.47 -2.97
N PHE A 269 25.37 -48.37 -3.69
CA PHE A 269 24.38 -47.29 -3.50
C PHE A 269 23.85 -47.26 -2.07
N ARG A 270 23.51 -48.40 -1.47
CA ARG A 270 22.99 -48.46 -0.10
C ARG A 270 23.99 -47.98 0.96
N ARG A 271 25.30 -48.10 0.69
CA ARG A 271 26.37 -47.58 1.57
C ARG A 271 26.76 -46.15 1.23
N ALA A 272 26.78 -45.79 -0.06
CA ALA A 272 27.25 -44.50 -0.56
C ALA A 272 26.19 -43.39 -0.45
N VAL A 273 24.92 -43.66 -0.73
CA VAL A 273 23.82 -42.68 -0.67
C VAL A 273 23.70 -42.00 0.70
N PRO A 274 23.65 -42.72 1.84
CA PRO A 274 23.57 -42.05 3.14
C PRO A 274 24.82 -41.22 3.45
N ILE A 275 26.01 -41.67 3.03
CA ILE A 275 27.26 -40.92 3.21
C ILE A 275 27.25 -39.66 2.33
N ALA A 276 26.86 -39.77 1.07
CA ALA A 276 26.76 -38.66 0.14
C ALA A 276 25.71 -37.64 0.61
N LEU A 277 24.55 -38.11 1.08
CA LEU A 277 23.49 -37.25 1.62
C LEU A 277 23.96 -36.55 2.91
N LEU A 278 24.66 -37.26 3.80
CA LEU A 278 25.27 -36.66 4.99
C LEU A 278 26.32 -35.61 4.60
N LEU A 279 27.13 -35.87 3.59
CA LEU A 279 28.14 -34.95 3.09
C LEU A 279 27.51 -33.71 2.46
N VAL A 280 26.42 -33.87 1.69
CA VAL A 280 25.63 -32.75 1.15
C VAL A 280 25.00 -31.94 2.28
N VAL A 281 24.38 -32.58 3.27
CA VAL A 281 23.81 -31.90 4.45
C VAL A 281 24.90 -31.16 5.22
N LEU A 282 26.07 -31.76 5.41
CA LEU A 282 27.22 -31.14 6.06
C LEU A 282 27.74 -29.93 5.27
N LEU A 283 27.82 -30.02 3.94
CA LEU A 283 28.20 -28.91 3.07
C LEU A 283 27.19 -27.77 3.14
N CYS A 284 25.89 -28.08 3.05
CA CYS A 284 24.82 -27.09 3.21
C CYS A 284 24.88 -26.43 4.59
N TRP A 285 25.15 -27.21 5.64
CA TRP A 285 25.30 -26.70 7.00
C TRP A 285 26.53 -25.79 7.13
N LEU A 286 27.69 -26.20 6.60
CA LEU A 286 28.90 -25.38 6.57
C LEU A 286 28.72 -24.12 5.71
N SER A 287 27.91 -24.17 4.66
CA SER A 287 27.61 -22.97 3.85
C SER A 287 26.92 -21.87 4.67
N THR A 288 26.22 -22.21 5.76
CA THR A 288 25.62 -21.20 6.65
C THR A 288 26.66 -20.42 7.46
N ALA A 289 27.91 -20.88 7.50
CA ALA A 289 29.03 -20.19 8.16
C ALA A 289 29.52 -18.97 7.37
N VAL A 290 29.24 -18.89 6.07
CA VAL A 290 29.75 -17.81 5.22
C VAL A 290 28.70 -16.71 5.11
N VAL A 291 29.05 -15.51 5.57
CA VAL A 291 28.15 -14.35 5.55
C VAL A 291 28.82 -13.18 4.85
N VAL A 292 28.06 -12.50 3.99
CA VAL A 292 28.49 -11.28 3.30
C VAL A 292 27.76 -10.10 3.92
N VAL A 293 28.52 -9.10 4.38
CA VAL A 293 28.03 -7.81 4.89
C VAL A 293 28.24 -6.77 3.80
N GLN A 294 27.18 -6.05 3.43
CA GLN A 294 27.22 -5.04 2.36
C GLN A 294 27.92 -3.74 2.81
N PRO A 295 28.43 -2.91 1.89
CA PRO A 295 29.10 -1.64 2.21
C PRO A 295 28.28 -0.66 3.05
N ASP A 296 26.96 -0.69 2.94
CA ASP A 296 26.02 0.16 3.67
C ASP A 296 25.53 -0.46 4.99
N GLN A 297 26.03 -1.65 5.35
CA GLN A 297 25.55 -2.43 6.49
C GLN A 297 26.64 -2.65 7.53
N LEU A 298 26.22 -2.69 8.79
CA LEU A 298 27.00 -3.24 9.89
C LEU A 298 26.27 -4.43 10.48
N ALA A 299 27.04 -5.41 10.93
CA ALA A 299 26.51 -6.67 11.42
C ALA A 299 27.05 -7.00 12.81
N LEU A 300 26.14 -7.45 13.68
CA LEU A 300 26.44 -7.96 15.00
C LEU A 300 26.48 -9.49 14.95
N CYS A 301 27.58 -10.08 15.42
CA CYS A 301 27.72 -11.53 15.51
C CYS A 301 27.38 -12.01 16.92
N GLU A 302 26.49 -12.99 17.01
CA GLU A 302 26.19 -13.75 18.22
C GLU A 302 26.85 -15.12 18.14
N ARG A 303 27.74 -15.44 19.08
CA ARG A 303 28.37 -16.76 19.24
C ARG A 303 27.80 -17.42 20.48
N ILE A 304 27.01 -18.48 20.31
CA ILE A 304 26.39 -19.23 21.42
C ILE A 304 25.64 -18.26 22.36
N GLY A 305 24.95 -17.27 21.80
CA GLY A 305 24.20 -16.25 22.53
C GLY A 305 25.02 -15.13 23.18
N GLN A 306 26.36 -15.16 23.11
CA GLN A 306 27.19 -14.02 23.49
C GLN A 306 27.44 -13.12 22.28
N ILE A 307 27.34 -11.81 22.48
CA ILE A 307 27.55 -10.81 21.43
C ILE A 307 29.04 -10.48 21.36
N ASP A 308 29.62 -10.55 20.16
CA ASP A 308 31.01 -10.14 19.95
C ASP A 308 31.18 -8.63 20.21
N PRO A 309 32.29 -8.21 20.85
CA PRO A 309 32.52 -6.81 21.22
C PRO A 309 32.86 -5.91 20.03
N ALA A 310 33.13 -6.47 18.85
CA ALA A 310 33.41 -5.71 17.63
C ALA A 310 32.33 -6.03 16.58
N PRO A 311 31.79 -5.02 15.88
CA PRO A 311 30.86 -5.23 14.80
C PRO A 311 31.63 -5.73 13.57
N LEU A 312 30.98 -6.56 12.76
CA LEU A 312 31.50 -6.99 11.49
C LEU A 312 31.38 -5.85 10.49
N GLU A 313 32.54 -5.38 10.02
CA GLU A 313 32.65 -4.38 8.95
C GLU A 313 32.19 -4.97 7.59
N PRO A 314 31.92 -4.13 6.58
CA PRO A 314 31.59 -4.61 5.24
C PRO A 314 32.64 -5.56 4.67
N GLY A 315 32.20 -6.74 4.21
CA GLY A 315 33.11 -7.76 3.72
C GLY A 315 32.57 -9.19 3.83
N LEU A 316 33.40 -10.15 3.41
CA LEU A 316 33.16 -11.58 3.55
C LEU A 316 33.67 -12.04 4.91
N HIS A 317 32.78 -12.58 5.73
CA HIS A 317 33.11 -13.09 7.07
C HIS A 317 32.73 -14.55 7.21
N VAL A 318 33.53 -15.29 7.98
CA VAL A 318 33.25 -16.67 8.35
C VAL A 318 32.88 -16.70 9.83
N ILE A 319 31.66 -17.13 10.10
CA ILE A 319 31.08 -17.28 11.44
C ILE A 319 30.89 -18.75 11.77
N TYR A 320 30.44 -19.06 12.99
CA TYR A 320 29.99 -20.41 13.30
C TYR A 320 28.69 -20.74 12.52
N PRO A 321 28.58 -21.96 11.95
CA PRO A 321 27.36 -22.37 11.28
C PRO A 321 26.17 -22.38 12.24
N TRP A 322 24.98 -22.13 11.70
CA TRP A 322 23.74 -22.13 12.48
C TRP A 322 23.55 -23.51 13.16
N PRO A 323 23.19 -23.62 14.44
CA PRO A 323 22.64 -22.58 15.32
C PRO A 323 23.68 -21.91 16.25
N LEU A 324 24.96 -22.26 16.13
CA LEU A 324 26.00 -21.78 17.05
C LEU A 324 26.39 -20.32 16.79
N GLY A 325 26.27 -19.87 15.54
CA GLY A 325 26.44 -18.47 15.15
C GLY A 325 25.14 -17.89 14.59
N LYS A 326 24.81 -16.66 14.97
CA LYS A 326 23.77 -15.84 14.33
C LYS A 326 24.34 -14.47 14.00
N VAL A 327 23.93 -13.91 12.86
CA VAL A 327 24.32 -12.56 12.45
C VAL A 327 23.07 -11.72 12.25
N ARG A 328 23.02 -10.59 12.96
CA ARG A 328 22.01 -9.56 12.78
C ARG A 328 22.65 -8.39 12.05
N ARG A 329 22.08 -7.98 10.93
CA ARG A 329 22.60 -6.89 10.09
C ARG A 329 21.58 -5.77 9.99
N THR A 330 22.06 -4.54 9.98
CA THR A 330 21.24 -3.35 9.74
C THR A 330 22.00 -2.39 8.85
N SER A 331 21.28 -1.62 8.04
CA SER A 331 21.89 -0.56 7.25
C SER A 331 22.23 0.63 8.15
N VAL A 332 23.45 1.13 8.03
CA VAL A 332 23.99 2.20 8.88
C VAL A 332 24.50 3.33 8.02
N GLY A 333 24.23 4.58 8.43
CA GLY A 333 24.60 5.77 7.66
C GLY A 333 23.64 6.13 6.52
N HIS A 334 22.51 5.43 6.41
CA HIS A 334 21.37 5.86 5.61
C HIS A 334 20.32 6.50 6.53
N VAL A 335 19.84 7.69 6.15
CA VAL A 335 18.76 8.36 6.87
C VAL A 335 17.45 7.69 6.50
N GLN A 336 16.83 7.07 7.49
CA GLN A 336 15.51 6.47 7.40
C GLN A 336 14.45 7.46 7.87
N THR A 337 13.22 7.25 7.42
CA THR A 337 12.10 8.12 7.76
C THR A 337 10.98 7.32 8.41
N VAL A 338 10.50 7.81 9.55
CA VAL A 338 9.26 7.36 10.17
C VAL A 338 8.24 8.48 10.13
N GLN A 339 7.02 8.13 9.74
CA GLN A 339 5.90 9.06 9.61
C GLN A 339 5.01 8.93 10.84
N ILE A 340 4.53 10.05 11.35
CA ILE A 340 3.65 10.13 12.52
C ILE A 340 2.41 10.91 12.11
N GLY A 341 1.24 10.31 12.31
CA GLY A 341 -0.05 10.95 12.00
C GLY A 341 -0.59 10.69 10.60
N PHE A 342 0.08 9.90 9.76
CA PHE A 342 -0.50 9.50 8.49
C PHE A 342 -0.01 8.12 8.06
N THR A 343 -0.95 7.30 7.56
CA THR A 343 -0.71 5.89 7.19
C THR A 343 -0.89 5.65 5.69
N GLN A 344 -0.80 6.67 4.85
CA GLN A 344 -0.80 6.42 3.41
C GLN A 344 0.58 5.85 3.03
N PRO A 345 0.67 4.61 2.53
CA PRO A 345 1.88 4.18 1.86
C PRO A 345 2.11 5.17 0.72
N VAL A 346 3.27 5.82 0.72
CA VAL A 346 3.69 6.62 -0.41
C VAL A 346 3.76 5.66 -1.60
N ASP A 347 2.76 5.70 -2.48
CA ASP A 347 2.85 5.03 -3.77
C ASP A 347 4.14 5.53 -4.43
N GLU A 348 5.14 4.65 -4.61
CA GLU A 348 6.41 5.01 -5.25
C GLU A 348 6.17 5.63 -6.64
N ALA A 349 5.06 5.27 -7.31
CA ALA A 349 4.61 5.87 -8.56
C ALA A 349 4.14 7.33 -8.42
N ALA A 350 3.66 7.74 -7.25
CA ALA A 350 3.22 9.11 -6.97
C ALA A 350 4.39 10.05 -6.61
N VAL A 351 5.53 9.52 -6.17
CA VAL A 351 6.77 10.31 -5.95
C VAL A 351 7.34 10.84 -7.27
N ILE A 352 7.10 10.14 -8.38
CA ILE A 352 7.53 10.54 -9.73
C ILE A 352 6.65 11.67 -10.27
N ALA A 353 5.42 11.83 -9.76
CA ALA A 353 4.57 12.95 -10.10
C ALA A 353 4.96 14.16 -9.23
N ASP A 354 5.78 15.05 -9.79
CA ASP A 354 6.13 16.38 -9.28
C ASP A 354 4.90 17.31 -9.22
N ARG A 355 3.84 16.87 -8.55
CA ARG A 355 2.65 17.66 -8.26
C ARG A 355 2.62 17.87 -6.76
N PRO A 356 2.84 19.10 -6.26
CA PRO A 356 2.60 19.39 -4.86
C PRO A 356 1.14 19.06 -4.56
N ARG A 357 0.89 18.00 -3.79
CA ARG A 357 -0.46 17.72 -3.30
C ARG A 357 -0.82 18.86 -2.36
N SER A 358 -1.76 19.72 -2.75
CA SER A 358 -2.33 20.68 -1.80
C SER A 358 -3.17 19.89 -0.80
N LEU A 359 -2.70 19.81 0.44
CA LEU A 359 -3.45 19.21 1.54
C LEU A 359 -4.48 20.26 2.02
N LEU A 360 -5.69 20.19 1.47
CA LEU A 360 -6.81 21.06 1.86
C LEU A 360 -7.29 20.68 3.26
N TRP A 361 -7.34 21.61 4.22
CA TRP A 361 -7.80 21.33 5.60
C TRP A 361 -9.20 20.69 5.70
N THR A 362 -10.02 20.80 4.65
CA THR A 362 -11.38 20.26 4.56
C THR A 362 -11.47 18.80 4.11
N ASP A 363 -10.37 18.22 3.62
CA ASP A 363 -10.32 16.82 3.22
C ASP A 363 -9.53 16.00 4.24
N PRO A 364 -9.96 14.78 4.60
CA PRO A 364 -9.18 13.92 5.49
C PRO A 364 -7.92 13.41 4.78
N HIS A 365 -6.73 13.69 5.33
CA HIS A 365 -5.47 13.28 4.70
C HIS A 365 -4.92 11.93 5.18
N ALA A 366 -5.38 11.36 6.30
CA ALA A 366 -5.16 9.97 6.78
C ALA A 366 -5.80 9.74 8.18
N ASN A 367 -5.39 8.67 8.89
CA ASN A 367 -5.56 8.51 10.34
C ASN A 367 -4.68 9.53 11.09
N GLU A 368 -5.13 10.78 11.11
CA GLU A 368 -4.44 11.86 11.80
C GLU A 368 -4.73 11.85 13.29
N PHE A 369 -3.70 12.17 14.08
CA PHE A 369 -3.85 12.26 15.53
C PHE A 369 -4.30 13.66 15.92
N ALA A 370 -5.51 13.76 16.47
CA ALA A 370 -5.98 14.99 17.10
C ALA A 370 -5.30 15.15 18.47
N LEU A 371 -4.45 16.17 18.58
CA LEU A 371 -3.77 16.56 19.82
C LEU A 371 -4.46 17.77 20.44
N VAL A 372 -4.58 17.73 21.77
CA VAL A 372 -5.12 18.84 22.56
C VAL A 372 -4.03 19.88 22.79
N LEU A 373 -4.38 21.15 22.57
CA LEU A 373 -3.52 22.30 22.86
C LEU A 373 -3.63 22.75 24.32
N GLY A 374 -2.66 23.51 24.81
CA GLY A 374 -2.54 23.82 26.23
C GLY A 374 -3.71 24.56 26.89
N THR A 375 -4.53 25.25 26.09
CA THR A 375 -5.79 25.87 26.55
C THR A 375 -6.90 24.86 26.82
N GLN A 376 -6.71 23.58 26.46
CA GLN A 376 -7.67 22.47 26.55
C GLN A 376 -8.98 22.68 25.77
N SER A 377 -9.13 23.81 25.08
CA SER A 377 -10.32 24.17 24.30
C SER A 377 -10.13 23.98 22.80
N GLU A 378 -8.91 23.73 22.34
CA GLU A 378 -8.55 23.64 20.93
C GLU A 378 -7.92 22.29 20.60
N LEU A 379 -8.28 21.75 19.44
CA LEU A 379 -7.76 20.50 18.89
C LEU A 379 -6.99 20.82 17.61
N ILE A 380 -5.87 20.13 17.40
CA ILE A 380 -5.06 20.25 16.20
C ILE A 380 -4.61 18.87 15.72
N SER A 381 -4.72 18.61 14.43
CA SER A 381 -4.10 17.48 13.75
C SER A 381 -2.67 17.85 13.39
N ILE A 382 -1.71 17.00 13.78
CA ILE A 382 -0.28 17.19 13.48
C ILE A 382 0.24 15.99 12.71
N ASN A 383 0.80 16.25 11.53
CA ASN A 383 1.56 15.26 10.78
C ASN A 383 3.05 15.61 10.88
N ALA A 384 3.87 14.64 11.28
CA ALA A 384 5.31 14.81 11.45
C ALA A 384 6.08 13.68 10.77
N GLN A 385 7.29 13.99 10.32
CA GLN A 385 8.22 13.04 9.75
C GLN A 385 9.55 13.12 10.49
N ILE A 386 9.99 11.98 11.01
CA ILE A 386 11.25 11.85 11.73
C ILE A 386 12.29 11.27 10.82
N TYR A 387 13.36 12.01 10.62
CA TYR A 387 14.58 11.58 9.97
C TYR A 387 15.52 11.05 11.04
N PHE A 388 15.86 9.77 10.96
CA PHE A 388 16.76 9.12 11.91
C PHE A 388 17.75 8.22 11.18
N GLN A 389 18.82 7.87 11.85
CA GLN A 389 19.77 6.87 11.38
C GLN A 389 20.16 5.94 12.53
N VAL A 390 20.51 4.70 12.22
CA VAL A 390 21.02 3.78 13.23
C VAL A 390 22.44 4.21 13.60
N GLY A 391 22.75 4.19 14.90
CA GLY A 391 24.07 4.53 15.41
C GLY A 391 25.17 3.58 14.91
N ARG A 392 26.39 4.12 14.72
CA ARG A 392 27.56 3.34 14.28
C ARG A 392 28.31 2.65 15.42
N SER A 393 28.07 3.06 16.66
CA SER A 393 28.72 2.44 17.83
C SER A 393 28.19 1.03 18.07
N VAL A 394 29.04 0.14 18.57
CA VAL A 394 28.68 -1.24 18.94
C VAL A 394 27.53 -1.27 19.93
N GLU A 395 27.54 -0.36 20.90
CA GLU A 395 26.52 -0.23 21.93
C GLU A 395 25.18 0.13 21.30
N GLN A 396 25.15 1.11 20.40
CA GLN A 396 23.94 1.53 19.69
C GLN A 396 23.41 0.43 18.75
N LEU A 397 24.27 -0.30 18.05
CA LEU A 397 23.86 -1.43 17.22
C LEU A 397 23.25 -2.56 18.05
N LYS A 398 23.82 -2.85 19.23
CA LYS A 398 23.28 -3.84 20.17
C LYS A 398 21.91 -3.41 20.71
N ASP A 399 21.79 -2.15 21.09
CA ASP A 399 20.55 -1.53 21.57
C ASP A 399 19.44 -1.65 20.51
N TYR A 400 19.74 -1.34 19.25
CA TYR A 400 18.79 -1.41 18.15
C TYR A 400 18.41 -2.86 17.75
N LEU A 401 19.37 -3.78 17.67
CA LEU A 401 19.17 -5.12 17.11
C LEU A 401 18.78 -6.21 18.13
N VAL A 402 19.08 -6.00 19.41
CA VAL A 402 18.97 -7.03 20.45
C VAL A 402 18.12 -6.59 21.64
N LEU A 403 18.27 -5.35 22.11
CA LEU A 403 17.57 -4.89 23.32
C LEU A 403 16.06 -4.72 23.06
N HIS A 404 15.69 -4.18 21.90
CA HIS A 404 14.31 -3.89 21.52
C HIS A 404 13.81 -4.85 20.44
N ALA A 405 12.58 -5.33 20.59
CA ALA A 405 11.93 -6.19 19.59
C ALA A 405 11.46 -5.39 18.36
N ASP A 406 10.99 -4.16 18.57
CA ASP A 406 10.57 -3.22 17.54
C ASP A 406 11.03 -1.79 17.91
N PRO A 407 12.27 -1.41 17.57
CA PRO A 407 12.81 -0.09 17.89
C PRO A 407 12.11 1.03 17.12
N VAL A 408 11.59 0.73 15.91
CA VAL A 408 10.91 1.71 15.05
C VAL A 408 9.52 2.04 15.59
N GLY A 409 8.72 1.04 15.95
CA GLY A 409 7.43 1.27 16.60
C GLY A 409 7.58 1.95 17.98
N THR A 410 8.67 1.68 18.69
CA THR A 410 8.97 2.38 19.96
C THR A 410 9.33 3.85 19.72
N LEU A 411 10.11 4.16 18.68
CA LEU A 411 10.40 5.54 18.28
C LEU A 411 9.11 6.31 17.93
N GLU A 412 8.20 5.69 17.19
CA GLU A 412 6.90 6.28 16.86
C GLU A 412 6.11 6.62 18.13
N ALA A 413 6.04 5.69 19.10
CA ALA A 413 5.36 5.91 20.37
C ALA A 413 6.01 7.02 21.21
N ILE A 414 7.34 7.07 21.29
CA ILE A 414 8.08 8.13 22.00
C ILE A 414 7.79 9.49 21.36
N ALA A 415 7.87 9.56 20.03
CA ALA A 415 7.66 10.80 19.32
C ALA A 415 6.21 11.29 19.47
N TYR A 416 5.23 10.39 19.41
CA TYR A 416 3.85 10.73 19.72
C TYR A 416 3.69 11.26 21.15
N GLN A 417 4.34 10.63 22.13
CA GLN A 417 4.32 11.09 23.51
C GLN A 417 4.93 12.50 23.64
N VAL A 418 6.07 12.76 23.01
CA VAL A 418 6.72 14.09 23.02
C VAL A 418 5.85 15.13 22.34
N LEU A 419 5.29 14.83 21.16
CA LEU A 419 4.38 15.73 20.45
C LEU A 419 3.20 16.10 21.35
N ARG A 420 2.57 15.12 21.98
CA ARG A 420 1.45 15.33 22.91
C ARG A 420 1.83 16.16 24.13
N GLU A 421 3.02 15.98 24.68
CA GLU A 421 3.53 16.77 25.81
C GLU A 421 3.82 18.22 25.38
N GLU A 422 4.42 18.44 24.22
CA GLU A 422 4.73 19.78 23.72
C GLU A 422 3.48 20.57 23.33
N THR A 423 2.47 19.92 22.73
CA THR A 423 1.22 20.61 22.36
C THR A 423 0.42 21.04 23.59
N GLN A 424 0.51 20.32 24.71
CA GLN A 424 -0.14 20.69 25.97
C GLN A 424 0.38 22.00 26.58
N HIS A 425 1.51 22.51 26.13
CA HIS A 425 2.07 23.76 26.63
C HIS A 425 2.10 24.87 25.58
N ALA A 426 1.64 24.58 24.36
CA ALA A 426 1.66 25.51 23.24
C ALA A 426 0.24 25.98 22.87
N THR A 427 0.16 27.20 22.35
CA THR A 427 -1.07 27.75 21.76
C THR A 427 -1.06 27.60 20.24
N LEU A 428 -2.23 27.68 19.61
CA LEU A 428 -2.36 27.57 18.15
C LEU A 428 -1.46 28.59 17.42
N ASP A 429 -1.49 29.85 17.85
CA ASP A 429 -0.68 30.93 17.26
C ASP A 429 0.83 30.67 17.37
N GLN A 430 1.30 30.08 18.48
CA GLN A 430 2.72 29.72 18.64
C GLN A 430 3.18 28.61 17.69
N ILE A 431 2.28 27.69 17.33
CA ILE A 431 2.58 26.55 16.47
C ILE A 431 2.45 26.93 14.98
N LEU A 432 1.53 27.84 14.63
CA LEU A 432 1.27 28.28 13.26
C LEU A 432 2.15 29.47 12.79
N SER A 433 2.76 30.23 13.69
CA SER A 433 3.58 31.42 13.36
C SER A 433 5.09 31.12 13.18
N GLU A 434 5.93 32.18 13.19
CA GLU A 434 7.39 32.15 12.99
C GLU A 434 8.15 31.21 13.95
N ASN A 435 7.51 30.76 15.04
CA ASN A 435 8.06 29.80 16.00
C ASN A 435 7.98 28.32 15.58
N ARG A 436 7.48 28.00 14.38
CA ARG A 436 7.33 26.60 13.90
C ARG A 436 8.65 25.84 13.87
N GLN A 437 9.73 26.45 13.36
CA GLN A 437 11.05 25.81 13.33
C GLN A 437 11.57 25.59 14.75
N ALA A 438 11.49 26.62 15.61
CA ALA A 438 11.89 26.52 17.01
C ALA A 438 11.09 25.46 17.78
N PHE A 439 9.83 25.23 17.41
CA PHE A 439 8.99 24.16 17.98
C PHE A 439 9.45 22.77 17.51
N SER A 440 9.72 22.61 16.20
CA SER A 440 10.30 21.40 15.62
C SER A 440 11.66 21.06 16.25
N ASP A 441 12.55 22.04 16.43
CA ASP A 441 13.86 21.85 17.06
C ASP A 441 13.74 21.38 18.52
N ARG A 442 12.79 21.95 19.28
CA ARG A 442 12.48 21.52 20.66
C ARG A 442 11.98 20.08 20.72
N ILE A 443 11.08 19.71 19.80
CA ILE A 443 10.58 18.33 19.68
C ILE A 443 11.74 17.40 19.34
N SER A 444 12.55 17.73 18.34
CA SER A 444 13.72 16.95 17.92
C SER A 444 14.68 16.68 19.10
N ALA A 445 15.01 17.72 19.87
CA ALA A 445 15.86 17.59 21.05
C ALA A 445 15.25 16.68 22.14
N LYS A 446 13.94 16.79 22.41
CA LYS A 446 13.25 15.95 23.40
C LYS A 446 13.09 14.51 22.94
N VAL A 447 12.80 14.27 21.66
CA VAL A 447 12.77 12.92 21.09
C VAL A 447 14.15 12.29 21.19
N ALA A 448 15.21 13.01 20.76
CA ALA A 448 16.59 12.53 20.89
C ALA A 448 16.96 12.20 22.34
N GLN A 449 16.55 13.03 23.31
CA GLN A 449 16.76 12.76 24.73
C GLN A 449 16.07 11.48 25.20
N LYS A 450 14.77 11.29 24.88
CA LYS A 450 14.03 10.08 25.28
C LYS A 450 14.55 8.82 24.59
N VAL A 451 14.93 8.92 23.31
CA VAL A 451 15.53 7.82 22.53
C VAL A 451 16.85 7.36 23.16
N ASN A 452 17.69 8.30 23.58
CA ASN A 452 18.93 8.00 24.29
C ASN A 452 18.67 7.40 25.69
N GLN A 453 17.67 7.89 26.43
CA GLN A 453 17.28 7.35 27.73
C GLN A 453 16.78 5.91 27.64
N MET A 454 16.02 5.58 26.60
CA MET A 454 15.51 4.22 26.35
C MET A 454 16.52 3.31 25.64
N GLN A 455 17.72 3.81 25.32
CA GLN A 455 18.77 3.03 24.68
C GLN A 455 18.23 2.33 23.42
N LEU A 456 17.66 3.11 22.49
CA LEU A 456 17.10 2.56 21.25
C LEU A 456 18.17 2.32 20.16
N GLY A 457 19.37 2.85 20.34
CA GLY A 457 20.44 2.74 19.34
C GLY A 457 20.23 3.59 18.08
N ILE A 458 19.29 4.53 18.13
CA ILE A 458 18.90 5.42 17.03
C ILE A 458 19.42 6.83 17.29
N GLU A 459 19.94 7.47 16.25
CA GLU A 459 20.31 8.88 16.24
C GLU A 459 19.25 9.68 15.45
N ILE A 460 18.66 10.68 16.11
CA ILE A 460 17.68 11.57 15.48
C ILE A 460 18.43 12.66 14.72
N VAL A 461 18.16 12.76 13.41
CA VAL A 461 18.72 13.79 12.54
C VAL A 461 17.84 15.03 12.60
N GLU A 462 16.54 14.87 12.36
CA GLU A 462 15.57 15.97 12.31
C GLU A 462 14.14 15.46 12.54
N VAL A 463 13.28 16.31 13.12
CA VAL A 463 11.84 16.07 13.20
C VAL A 463 11.12 17.17 12.43
N SER A 464 10.70 16.88 11.21
CA SER A 464 9.99 17.83 10.36
C SER A 464 8.48 17.77 10.59
N LEU A 465 7.85 18.91 10.83
CA LEU A 465 6.40 19.01 10.90
C LEU A 465 5.88 19.21 9.47
N LEU A 466 5.03 18.32 8.96
CA LEU A 466 4.51 18.39 7.59
C LEU A 466 3.25 19.25 7.52
N SER A 467 2.23 18.93 8.31
CA SER A 467 0.98 19.68 8.35
C SER A 467 0.48 19.90 9.78
N LEU A 468 -0.17 21.04 9.97
CA LEU A 468 -0.76 21.52 11.21
C LEU A 468 -2.08 22.17 10.85
N HIS A 469 -3.19 21.57 11.24
CA HIS A 469 -4.51 22.13 10.96
C HIS A 469 -5.53 21.70 12.01
N PRO A 470 -6.62 22.44 12.19
CA PRO A 470 -7.75 21.96 12.97
C PRO A 470 -8.27 20.62 12.41
N PRO A 471 -8.90 19.76 13.22
CA PRO A 471 -9.62 18.60 12.74
C PRO A 471 -10.58 18.97 11.61
N VAL A 472 -10.72 18.09 10.64
CA VAL A 472 -11.52 18.33 9.41
C VAL A 472 -12.93 18.79 9.75
N GLU A 473 -13.52 18.25 10.82
CA GLU A 473 -14.85 18.59 11.31
C GLU A 473 -14.98 20.04 11.78
N ALA A 474 -13.88 20.66 12.23
CA ALA A 474 -13.82 22.03 12.73
C ALA A 474 -13.16 23.01 11.75
N ALA A 475 -12.56 22.52 10.66
CA ALA A 475 -11.77 23.33 9.72
C ALA A 475 -12.59 24.50 9.11
N THR A 476 -13.85 24.27 8.76
CA THR A 476 -14.73 25.31 8.19
C THR A 476 -15.00 26.44 9.19
N ALA A 477 -15.28 26.11 10.45
CA ALA A 477 -15.52 27.11 11.50
C ALA A 477 -14.28 27.96 11.78
N TYR A 478 -13.08 27.35 11.77
CA TYR A 478 -11.82 28.08 11.91
C TYR A 478 -11.58 29.01 10.72
N LEU A 479 -11.87 28.55 9.50
CA LEU A 479 -11.76 29.37 8.30
C LEU A 479 -12.68 30.60 8.39
N ASP A 480 -13.92 30.43 8.86
CA ASP A 480 -14.87 31.52 9.02
C ASP A 480 -14.40 32.57 10.03
N VAL A 481 -13.84 32.14 11.18
CA VAL A 481 -13.28 33.07 12.18
C VAL A 481 -12.08 33.82 11.62
N SER A 482 -11.15 33.12 10.94
CA SER A 482 -9.97 33.74 10.32
C SER A 482 -10.35 34.74 9.21
N ASN A 483 -11.38 34.42 8.43
CA ASN A 483 -11.93 35.31 7.40
C ASN A 483 -12.55 36.55 8.05
N ALA A 484 -13.36 36.38 9.10
CA ALA A 484 -13.98 37.48 9.84
C ALA A 484 -12.94 38.39 10.50
N GLU A 485 -11.85 37.85 11.06
CA GLU A 485 -10.75 38.63 11.62
C GLU A 485 -9.99 39.42 10.54
N SER A 486 -9.70 38.77 9.40
CA SER A 486 -9.06 39.43 8.26
C SER A 486 -9.92 40.57 7.71
N ASP A 487 -11.24 40.36 7.61
CA ASP A 487 -12.19 41.39 7.20
C ASP A 487 -12.28 42.54 8.22
N ALA A 488 -12.29 42.24 9.52
CA ALA A 488 -12.26 43.25 10.57
C ALA A 488 -10.99 44.10 10.50
N GLN A 489 -9.81 43.47 10.34
CA GLN A 489 -8.55 44.18 10.15
C GLN A 489 -8.57 45.04 8.87
N ARG A 490 -9.10 44.50 7.76
CA ARG A 490 -9.28 45.24 6.50
C ARG A 490 -10.12 46.50 6.73
N LEU A 491 -11.26 46.38 7.40
CA LEU A 491 -12.16 47.51 7.70
C LEU A 491 -11.47 48.57 8.57
N VAL A 492 -10.68 48.16 9.57
CA VAL A 492 -9.91 49.09 10.41
C VAL A 492 -8.85 49.83 9.59
N ILE A 493 -8.11 49.12 8.73
CA ILE A 493 -7.08 49.71 7.87
C ILE A 493 -7.72 50.68 6.87
N GLU A 494 -8.84 50.30 6.25
CA GLU A 494 -9.58 51.15 5.32
C GLU A 494 -10.13 52.42 6.01
N ALA A 495 -10.70 52.27 7.22
CA ALA A 495 -11.19 53.39 8.00
C ALA A 495 -10.06 54.36 8.41
N ARG A 496 -8.89 53.83 8.81
CA ARG A 496 -7.69 54.63 9.10
C ARG A 496 -7.19 55.36 7.86
N GLY A 497 -7.07 54.65 6.73
CA GLY A 497 -6.66 55.24 5.45
C GLY A 497 -7.60 56.37 5.02
N ASN A 498 -8.91 56.19 5.16
CA ASN A 498 -9.91 57.22 4.88
C ASN A 498 -9.80 58.43 5.82
N ALA A 499 -9.53 58.21 7.11
CA ALA A 499 -9.34 59.28 8.08
C ALA A 499 -8.07 60.10 7.78
N GLU A 500 -6.95 59.41 7.50
CA GLU A 500 -5.68 60.05 7.12
C GLU A 500 -5.80 60.81 5.79
N ALA A 501 -6.50 60.25 4.81
CA ALA A 501 -6.75 60.91 3.52
C ALA A 501 -7.54 62.22 3.69
N LYS A 502 -8.58 62.23 4.54
CA LYS A 502 -9.35 63.44 4.86
C LYS A 502 -8.49 64.48 5.58
N LEU A 503 -7.69 64.05 6.56
CA LEU A 503 -6.79 64.93 7.31
C LEU A 503 -5.73 65.56 6.40
N LEU A 504 -5.10 64.77 5.52
CA LEU A 504 -4.13 65.26 4.54
C LEU A 504 -4.78 66.24 3.55
N THR A 505 -6.00 65.95 3.09
CA THR A 505 -6.74 66.84 2.18
C THR A 505 -7.03 68.18 2.86
N ALA A 506 -7.52 68.18 4.10
CA ALA A 506 -7.77 69.40 4.87
C ALA A 506 -6.48 70.20 5.12
N GLN A 507 -5.35 69.54 5.40
CA GLN A 507 -4.05 70.18 5.53
C GLN A 507 -3.57 70.79 4.20
N LYS A 508 -3.72 70.08 3.08
CA LYS A 508 -3.41 70.60 1.74
C LYS A 508 -4.25 71.83 1.41
N GLU A 509 -5.54 71.80 1.69
CA GLU A 509 -6.43 72.95 1.45
C GLU A 509 -6.06 74.14 2.34
N SER A 510 -5.81 73.91 3.63
CA SER A 510 -5.39 74.95 4.57
C SER A 510 -4.08 75.61 4.14
N THR A 511 -3.07 74.80 3.80
CA THR A 511 -1.77 75.30 3.34
C THR A 511 -1.88 76.04 2.00
N ALA A 512 -2.70 75.54 1.07
CA ALA A 512 -2.98 76.21 -0.20
C ALA A 512 -3.68 77.57 0.01
N LEU A 513 -4.67 77.65 0.90
CA LEU A 513 -5.35 78.91 1.24
C LEU A 513 -4.40 79.93 1.86
N VAL A 514 -3.54 79.50 2.81
CA VAL A 514 -2.53 80.38 3.41
C VAL A 514 -1.52 80.85 2.37
N ALA A 515 -1.07 79.97 1.48
CA ALA A 515 -0.17 80.33 0.40
C ALA A 515 -0.80 81.33 -0.58
N ALA A 516 -2.06 81.12 -0.98
CA ALA A 516 -2.80 82.04 -1.83
C ALA A 516 -3.01 83.41 -1.16
N ALA A 517 -3.33 83.45 0.13
CA ALA A 517 -3.46 84.69 0.89
C ALA A 517 -2.12 85.45 0.97
N LYS A 518 -1.00 84.75 1.20
CA LYS A 518 0.35 85.35 1.19
C LYS A 518 0.71 85.89 -0.19
N GLN A 519 0.40 85.14 -1.26
CA GLN A 519 0.62 85.57 -2.64
C GLN A 519 -0.17 86.84 -2.95
N GLU A 520 -1.45 86.89 -2.59
CA GLU A 520 -2.31 88.07 -2.81
C GLU A 520 -1.84 89.27 -1.99
N ALA A 521 -1.43 89.07 -0.73
CA ALA A 521 -0.85 90.13 0.10
C ALA A 521 0.44 90.68 -0.52
N ALA A 522 1.36 89.80 -0.94
CA ALA A 522 2.60 90.20 -1.60
C ALA A 522 2.33 90.94 -2.91
N LYS A 523 1.34 90.48 -3.71
CA LYS A 523 0.89 91.15 -4.93
C LYS A 523 0.36 92.55 -4.65
N ARG A 524 -0.49 92.72 -3.63
CA ARG A 524 -1.03 94.03 -3.24
C ARG A 524 0.05 94.99 -2.77
N ILE A 525 0.97 94.52 -1.93
CA ILE A 525 2.12 95.31 -1.48
C ILE A 525 3.01 95.70 -2.67
N GLY A 526 3.28 94.76 -3.59
CA GLY A 526 4.06 95.01 -4.79
C GLY A 526 3.42 96.04 -5.72
N LEU A 527 2.11 95.92 -5.98
CA LEU A 527 1.37 96.90 -6.80
C LEU A 527 1.33 98.28 -6.13
N ALA A 528 1.04 98.36 -4.84
CA ALA A 528 1.04 99.63 -4.10
C ALA A 528 2.44 100.29 -4.09
N GLY A 529 3.50 99.49 -3.94
CA GLY A 529 4.88 99.97 -4.02
C GLY A 529 5.26 100.45 -5.41
N GLN A 530 4.84 99.73 -6.45
CA GLN A 530 5.03 100.13 -7.85
C GLN A 530 4.33 101.46 -8.14
N GLU A 531 3.07 101.61 -7.71
CA GLU A 531 2.27 102.82 -7.93
C GLU A 531 2.82 104.01 -7.15
N ALA A 532 3.29 103.79 -5.91
CA ALA A 532 3.99 104.81 -5.13
C ALA A 532 5.30 105.26 -5.79
N SER A 533 6.11 104.32 -6.31
CA SER A 533 7.36 104.63 -7.02
C SER A 533 7.08 105.43 -8.30
N HIS A 534 6.09 105.02 -9.10
CA HIS A 534 5.65 105.77 -10.29
C HIS A 534 5.20 107.18 -9.94
N PHE A 535 4.43 107.35 -8.86
CA PHE A 535 3.99 108.67 -8.40
C PHE A 535 5.16 109.54 -7.94
N GLU A 536 6.11 108.97 -7.19
CA GLU A 536 7.28 109.70 -6.71
C GLU A 536 8.20 110.15 -7.87
N GLU A 537 8.47 109.26 -8.82
CA GLU A 537 9.22 109.58 -10.05
C GLU A 537 8.52 110.65 -10.88
N ALA A 538 7.21 110.50 -11.11
CA ALA A 538 6.40 111.50 -11.80
C ALA A 538 6.42 112.86 -11.08
N SER A 539 6.33 112.87 -9.75
CA SER A 539 6.42 114.08 -8.93
C SER A 539 7.79 114.76 -9.04
N LYS A 540 8.89 114.00 -9.00
CA LYS A 540 10.25 114.52 -9.21
C LYS A 540 10.41 115.12 -10.61
N ALA A 541 9.93 114.43 -11.64
CA ALA A 541 9.95 114.91 -13.01
C ALA A 541 9.13 116.21 -13.18
N TYR A 542 7.96 116.28 -12.55
CA TYR A 542 7.11 117.48 -12.53
C TYR A 542 7.77 118.66 -11.82
N GLN A 543 8.39 118.45 -10.65
CA GLN A 543 9.09 119.50 -9.89
C GLN A 543 10.30 120.05 -10.66
N ALA A 544 11.01 119.23 -11.43
CA ALA A 544 12.17 119.65 -12.21
C ALA A 544 11.79 120.59 -13.38
N ALA A 545 10.66 120.34 -14.05
CA ALA A 545 10.20 121.16 -15.19
C ALA A 545 8.67 121.10 -15.38
N PRO A 546 7.89 121.93 -14.65
CA PRO A 546 6.43 121.82 -14.62
C PRO A 546 5.74 122.03 -15.97
N GLU A 547 6.14 123.07 -16.71
CA GLU A 547 5.50 123.44 -17.99
C GLU A 547 5.76 122.39 -19.07
N THR A 548 7.00 121.91 -19.20
CA THR A 548 7.36 120.88 -20.19
C THR A 548 6.71 119.53 -19.86
N TYR A 549 6.63 119.15 -18.58
CA TYR A 549 5.99 117.90 -18.16
C TYR A 549 4.48 117.90 -18.45
N ARG A 550 3.78 119.03 -18.21
CA ARG A 550 2.35 119.17 -18.53
C ARG A 550 2.07 119.02 -20.02
N VAL A 551 2.86 119.68 -20.85
CA VAL A 551 2.75 119.58 -22.31
C VAL A 551 3.02 118.14 -22.77
N ARG A 552 4.04 117.47 -22.22
CA ARG A 552 4.33 116.06 -22.53
C ARG A 552 3.19 115.14 -22.10
N LEU A 553 2.65 115.30 -20.89
CA LEU A 553 1.51 114.53 -20.40
C LEU A 553 0.28 114.73 -21.28
N TRP A 554 0.05 115.95 -21.76
CA TRP A 554 -1.06 116.27 -22.68
C TRP A 554 -0.92 115.53 -24.01
N PHE A 555 0.28 115.52 -24.59
CA PHE A 555 0.57 114.77 -25.81
C PHE A 555 0.57 113.25 -25.61
N ASP A 556 1.10 112.73 -24.49
CA ASP A 556 1.03 111.29 -24.16
C ASP A 556 -0.43 110.84 -23.98
N THR A 557 -1.27 111.68 -23.37
CA THR A 557 -2.71 111.40 -23.25
C THR A 557 -3.37 111.37 -24.62
N TYR A 558 -3.05 112.32 -25.50
CA TYR A 558 -3.52 112.30 -26.88
C TYR A 558 -3.01 111.08 -27.65
N GLU A 559 -1.73 110.73 -27.54
CA GLU A 559 -1.13 109.56 -28.18
C GLU A 559 -1.79 108.26 -27.74
N ASN A 560 -2.18 108.14 -26.46
CA ASN A 560 -2.87 106.97 -25.94
C ASN A 560 -4.37 106.93 -26.25
N THR A 561 -5.03 108.08 -26.47
CA THR A 561 -6.50 108.19 -26.61
C THR A 561 -7.01 108.46 -28.02
N LEU A 562 -6.18 109.06 -28.88
CA LEU A 562 -6.48 109.35 -30.28
C LEU A 562 -6.27 108.20 -31.29
N PRO A 563 -5.62 107.06 -31.00
CA PRO A 563 -5.53 105.96 -31.96
C PRO A 563 -6.93 105.55 -32.45
N GLY A 564 -7.20 105.71 -33.74
CA GLY A 564 -8.49 105.38 -34.36
C GLY A 564 -9.56 106.49 -34.35
N LYS A 565 -9.26 107.71 -33.89
CA LYS A 565 -10.20 108.85 -33.92
C LYS A 565 -9.83 109.87 -35.01
N GLN A 566 -10.81 110.41 -35.72
CA GLN A 566 -10.61 111.53 -36.65
C GLN A 566 -10.49 112.85 -35.87
N VAL A 567 -9.37 113.54 -36.02
CA VAL A 567 -9.10 114.85 -35.38
C VAL A 567 -9.14 115.94 -36.44
N TYR A 568 -9.94 116.99 -36.18
CA TYR A 568 -10.02 118.19 -37.02
C TYR A 568 -9.30 119.32 -36.28
N ILE A 569 -8.26 119.91 -36.89
CA ILE A 569 -7.49 121.03 -36.33
C ILE A 569 -7.85 122.28 -37.14
N ILE A 570 -8.35 123.31 -36.46
CA ILE A 570 -8.81 124.57 -37.07
C ILE A 570 -7.95 125.70 -36.50
N ASP A 571 -7.37 126.53 -37.36
CA ASP A 571 -6.48 127.66 -37.00
C ASP A 571 -7.30 128.91 -36.64
N ASP A 572 -6.84 129.66 -35.64
CA ASP A 572 -7.41 130.92 -35.12
C ASP A 572 -7.23 132.10 -36.08
N GLN A 573 -6.18 132.05 -36.92
CA GLN A 573 -5.81 133.14 -37.84
C GLN A 573 -6.56 133.09 -39.18
N LEU A 574 -7.50 132.17 -39.35
CA LEU A 574 -8.33 132.11 -40.55
C LEU A 574 -9.43 133.17 -40.47
N GLU A 575 -9.22 134.28 -41.19
CA GLU A 575 -10.28 135.23 -41.54
C GLU A 575 -11.50 134.47 -42.11
N ASP A 576 -12.67 134.91 -41.67
CA ASP A 576 -13.97 134.29 -41.90
C ASP A 576 -14.31 134.22 -43.40
N VAL A 577 -13.82 133.21 -44.11
CA VAL A 577 -14.22 132.92 -45.49
C VAL A 577 -15.55 132.20 -45.44
N LEU A 578 -16.64 132.98 -45.47
CA LEU A 578 -17.96 132.49 -45.85
C LEU A 578 -17.91 131.95 -47.30
N ILE A 579 -17.67 130.65 -47.45
CA ILE A 579 -17.87 129.95 -48.72
C ILE A 579 -19.38 129.74 -48.91
N THR A 580 -20.04 130.65 -49.62
CA THR A 580 -21.44 130.50 -50.04
C THR A 580 -21.60 129.73 -51.36
N GLU A 581 -20.80 128.68 -51.60
CA GLU A 581 -20.99 127.77 -52.73
C GLU A 581 -21.07 126.31 -52.28
N PRO A 582 -22.17 125.56 -52.57
CA PRO A 582 -22.43 124.25 -51.99
C PRO A 582 -21.53 123.10 -52.49
N ASN A 583 -20.52 123.35 -53.33
CA ASN A 583 -19.76 122.29 -54.00
C ASN A 583 -18.28 122.60 -54.29
N ALA A 584 -17.65 123.49 -53.54
CA ALA A 584 -16.20 123.64 -53.60
C ALA A 584 -15.53 122.46 -52.87
N LYS A 585 -14.96 121.51 -53.62
CA LYS A 585 -14.08 120.46 -53.07
C LYS A 585 -12.83 121.12 -52.49
N VAL A 586 -12.74 121.16 -51.17
CA VAL A 586 -11.51 121.51 -50.46
C VAL A 586 -10.60 120.28 -50.53
N ASN A 587 -9.50 120.37 -51.27
CA ASN A 587 -8.39 119.43 -51.13
C ASN A 587 -7.49 119.97 -50.00
N PRO A 588 -7.56 119.45 -48.77
CA PRO A 588 -6.64 119.88 -47.73
C PRO A 588 -5.22 119.46 -48.15
N THR A 589 -4.29 120.41 -48.08
CA THR A 589 -2.87 120.12 -48.20
C THR A 589 -2.47 119.27 -47.00
N VAL A 590 -2.31 117.96 -47.23
CA VAL A 590 -1.77 117.04 -46.23
C VAL A 590 -0.30 117.38 -46.08
N ILE A 591 0.08 117.97 -44.95
CA ILE A 591 1.48 118.04 -44.54
C ILE A 591 1.91 116.60 -44.25
N GLY A 592 2.75 116.04 -45.12
CA GLY A 592 3.31 114.71 -44.92
C GLY A 592 4.11 114.65 -43.63
N LEU A 593 3.88 113.61 -42.83
CA LEU A 593 4.68 113.31 -41.64
C LEU A 593 6.17 113.18 -42.03
N PRO A 594 7.11 113.75 -41.26
CA PRO A 594 8.53 113.44 -41.43
C PRO A 594 8.75 111.95 -41.23
N THR A 595 9.40 111.31 -42.20
CA THR A 595 9.78 109.90 -42.14
C THR A 595 10.86 109.73 -41.08
N THR A 596 10.61 108.89 -40.07
CA THR A 596 11.64 108.44 -39.14
C THR A 596 12.55 107.41 -39.84
N PRO A 597 13.88 107.47 -39.65
CA PRO A 597 14.79 106.51 -40.24
C PRO A 597 14.58 105.12 -39.64
N LYS A 598 14.62 104.09 -40.49
CA LYS A 598 14.66 102.67 -40.10
C LYS A 598 15.81 102.44 -39.10
N SER A 599 15.48 102.17 -37.85
CA SER A 599 16.41 101.52 -36.92
C SER A 599 16.43 100.03 -37.23
N SER A 600 17.60 99.55 -37.66
CA SER A 600 17.92 98.12 -37.81
C SER A 600 17.82 97.41 -36.46
N SER A 601 17.05 96.33 -36.44
CA SER A 601 16.96 95.35 -35.37
C SER A 601 18.28 94.63 -35.12
N ASN A 602 18.67 94.52 -33.86
CA ASN A 602 19.25 93.30 -33.29
C ASN A 602 18.40 92.91 -32.08
#